data_AF-A0A842P8D3-F1
#
_entry.id   AF-A0A842P8D3-F1
#
_cell.length_a   1.000
_cell.length_b   1.000
_cell.length_c   1.000
_cell.angle_alpha   90.00
_cell.angle_beta   90.00
_cell.angle_gamma   90.00
#
_symmetry.space_group_name_H-M   'P 1'
#
loop_
_entity.id
_entity.type
_entity.pdbx_description
1 polymer ?
#
loop_
_entity_poly.entity_id
_entity_poly.type
_entity_poly.pdbx_seq_one_letter_code
_entity_poly.pdbx_strand_id
1 'polypeptide(L)'
;MQQTTNKKTPQLKFLLIAAVAVSVTLVFTITPWNIVPTQVTEDVAVIAVADYGCVGESSSGRSVVVPNCDADVGDIVSATFYIPAGEVNGYLEELERRQNPMVDAWDRNVRGISFSP
;
A
#
# COMPACT_ATOMS: atom_id res chain seq x y z
N MET A 1 50.15 -38.22 16.06
CA MET A 1 49.64 -36.87 15.73
C MET A 1 48.16 -36.84 16.04
N GLN A 2 47.73 -36.15 17.11
CA GLN A 2 46.31 -35.98 17.41
C GLN A 2 45.78 -34.79 16.61
N GLN A 3 44.85 -35.04 15.69
CA GLN A 3 44.11 -34.00 15.00
C GLN A 3 43.05 -33.43 15.95
N THR A 4 43.29 -32.24 16.47
CA THR A 4 42.28 -31.44 17.15
C THR A 4 41.30 -30.92 16.10
N THR A 5 40.20 -31.66 15.86
CA THR A 5 39.04 -31.09 15.16
C THR A 5 38.52 -29.92 15.99
N ASN A 6 38.75 -28.70 15.50
CA ASN A 6 38.23 -27.47 16.07
C ASN A 6 36.70 -27.52 15.99
N LYS A 7 36.06 -27.96 17.09
CA LYS A 7 34.61 -28.06 17.20
C LYS A 7 34.06 -26.64 17.30
N LYS A 8 33.69 -26.05 16.15
CA LYS A 8 33.08 -24.72 16.04
C LYS A 8 32.03 -24.54 17.15
N THR A 9 32.24 -23.56 18.01
CA THR A 9 31.48 -23.30 19.24
C THR A 9 29.98 -23.18 18.91
N PRO A 10 29.07 -23.81 19.69
CA PRO A 10 27.63 -23.80 19.42
C PRO A 10 27.03 -22.39 19.35
N GLN A 11 27.70 -21.41 19.96
CA GLN A 11 27.35 -19.99 19.93
C GLN A 11 27.23 -19.42 18.50
N LEU A 12 28.06 -19.85 17.55
CA LEU A 12 27.98 -19.37 16.16
C LEU A 12 26.66 -19.78 15.49
N LYS A 13 26.15 -20.98 15.83
CA LYS A 13 24.87 -21.47 15.30
C LYS A 13 23.70 -20.64 15.84
N PHE A 14 23.73 -20.32 17.13
CA PHE A 14 22.71 -19.45 17.74
C PHE A 14 22.75 -18.03 17.19
N LEU A 15 23.94 -17.47 16.94
CA LEU A 15 24.09 -16.16 16.33
C LEU A 15 23.48 -16.09 14.92
N LEU A 16 23.70 -17.14 14.11
CA LEU A 16 23.09 -17.24 12.78
C LEU A 16 21.57 -17.32 12.85
N ILE A 17 21.02 -18.12 13.76
CA ILE A 17 19.56 -18.23 13.95
C ILE A 17 18.99 -16.88 14.38
N ALA A 18 19.63 -16.20 15.34
CA ALA A 18 19.21 -14.88 15.80
C ALA A 18 19.26 -13.83 14.67
N ALA A 19 20.33 -13.83 13.87
CA ALA A 19 20.46 -12.92 12.73
C ALA A 19 19.35 -13.13 11.70
N VAL A 20 19.03 -14.39 11.37
CA VAL A 20 17.92 -14.72 10.46
C VAL A 20 16.58 -14.29 11.05
N ALA A 21 16.31 -14.60 12.32
CA ALA A 21 15.06 -14.23 12.98
C ALA A 21 14.86 -12.70 13.01
N VAL A 22 15.91 -11.94 13.34
CA VAL A 22 15.87 -10.47 13.35
C VAL A 22 15.64 -9.94 11.94
N SER A 23 16.33 -10.50 10.94
CA SER A 23 16.18 -10.09 9.54
C SER A 23 14.75 -10.28 9.04
N VAL A 24 14.17 -11.46 9.28
CA VAL A 24 12.77 -11.77 8.94
C VAL A 24 11.81 -10.80 9.64
N THR A 25 12.02 -10.55 10.94
CA THR A 25 11.17 -9.64 11.71
C THR A 25 11.23 -8.21 11.15
N LEU A 26 12.42 -7.69 10.83
CA LEU A 26 12.59 -6.36 10.25
C LEU A 26 11.90 -6.25 8.89
N VAL A 27 12.02 -7.27 8.03
CA VAL A 27 11.33 -7.29 6.74
C VAL A 27 9.81 -7.20 6.93
N PHE A 28 9.24 -8.00 7.83
CA PHE A 28 7.79 -7.99 8.07
C PHE A 28 7.26 -6.75 8.81
N THR A 29 8.08 -6.05 9.58
CA THR A 29 7.61 -4.92 10.42
C THR A 29 7.97 -3.54 9.87
N ILE A 30 9.07 -3.41 9.13
CA ILE A 30 9.57 -2.10 8.67
C ILE A 30 9.32 -1.89 7.18
N THR A 31 9.32 -2.96 6.37
CA THR A 31 9.14 -2.81 4.93
C THR A 31 7.77 -2.20 4.64
N PRO A 32 7.67 -1.20 3.75
CA PRO A 32 6.40 -0.58 3.40
C PRO A 32 5.54 -1.55 2.56
N TRP A 33 4.84 -2.44 3.23
CA TRP A 33 3.89 -3.41 2.64
C TRP A 33 2.72 -2.74 1.91
N ASN A 34 2.54 -1.42 2.11
CA ASN A 34 1.50 -0.60 1.48
C ASN A 34 1.58 -0.57 -0.06
N ILE A 35 2.72 -0.95 -0.66
CA ILE A 35 2.92 -0.94 -2.12
C ILE A 35 2.45 -2.27 -2.75
N VAL A 36 2.31 -3.34 -1.96
CA VAL A 36 1.93 -4.65 -2.49
C VAL A 36 0.48 -4.59 -2.98
N PRO A 37 0.18 -5.02 -4.23
CA PRO A 37 -1.18 -5.03 -4.74
C PRO A 37 -2.04 -6.04 -3.98
N THR A 38 -3.22 -5.61 -3.55
CA THR A 38 -4.27 -6.46 -3.02
C THR A 38 -5.45 -6.47 -3.97
N GLN A 39 -6.11 -7.62 -4.08
CA GLN A 39 -7.32 -7.74 -4.86
C GLN A 39 -8.50 -7.21 -4.05
N VAL A 40 -9.30 -6.35 -4.67
CA VAL A 40 -10.55 -5.83 -4.11
C VAL A 40 -11.69 -6.05 -5.09
N THR A 41 -12.89 -6.23 -4.54
CA THR A 41 -14.12 -6.31 -5.32
C THR A 41 -14.99 -5.13 -4.93
N GLU A 42 -15.35 -4.31 -5.90
CA GLU A 42 -16.15 -3.11 -5.72
C GLU A 42 -17.19 -3.01 -6.82
N ASP A 43 -18.34 -2.42 -6.49
CA ASP A 43 -19.36 -2.07 -7.46
C ASP A 43 -18.96 -0.80 -8.20
N VAL A 44 -18.79 -0.90 -9.51
CA VAL A 44 -18.32 0.20 -10.38
C VAL A 44 -19.45 0.63 -11.32
N ALA A 45 -19.55 1.93 -11.56
CA ALA A 45 -20.52 2.49 -12.50
C ALA A 45 -19.95 2.46 -13.92
N VAL A 46 -20.66 1.86 -14.88
CA VAL A 46 -20.20 1.75 -16.26
C VAL A 46 -20.24 3.13 -16.92
N ILE A 47 -19.08 3.62 -17.34
CA ILE A 47 -18.92 4.93 -18.01
C ILE A 47 -18.76 4.80 -19.52
N ALA A 48 -18.30 3.64 -20.00
CA ALA A 48 -18.17 3.35 -21.42
C ALA A 48 -18.22 1.84 -21.68
N VAL A 49 -18.72 1.46 -22.86
CA VAL A 49 -18.66 0.09 -23.36
C VAL A 49 -17.66 0.04 -24.50
N ALA A 50 -16.68 -0.85 -24.41
CA ALA A 50 -15.64 -1.06 -25.42
C ALA A 50 -15.70 -2.49 -25.96
N ASP A 51 -15.07 -2.73 -27.12
CA ASP A 51 -15.06 -4.05 -27.78
C ASP A 51 -14.45 -5.16 -26.89
N TYR A 52 -13.62 -4.79 -25.91
CA TYR A 52 -12.95 -5.70 -24.99
C TYR A 52 -13.63 -5.79 -23.60
N GLY A 53 -14.77 -5.13 -23.40
CA GLY A 53 -15.54 -5.14 -22.14
C GLY A 53 -16.07 -3.76 -21.73
N CYS A 54 -16.68 -3.69 -20.55
CA CYS A 54 -17.17 -2.43 -19.99
C CYS A 54 -16.04 -1.72 -19.22
N VAL A 55 -15.94 -0.41 -19.36
CA VAL A 55 -15.11 0.44 -18.52
C VAL A 55 -16.01 1.00 -17.41
N GLY A 56 -15.72 0.61 -16.17
CA GLY A 56 -16.40 1.11 -14.98
C GLY A 56 -15.52 2.06 -14.18
N GLU A 57 -16.14 3.02 -13.52
CA GLU A 57 -15.50 3.90 -12.54
C GLU A 57 -15.84 3.43 -11.11
N SER A 58 -14.80 3.15 -10.32
CA SER A 58 -14.89 2.88 -8.88
C SER A 58 -15.21 4.16 -8.11
N SER A 59 -15.76 4.04 -6.90
CA SER A 59 -16.01 5.17 -6.00
C SER A 59 -14.73 5.96 -5.66
N SER A 60 -13.57 5.31 -5.78
CA SER A 60 -12.25 5.93 -5.62
C SER A 60 -11.74 6.68 -6.86
N GLY A 61 -12.55 6.81 -7.93
CA GLY A 61 -12.20 7.49 -9.17
C GLY A 61 -11.29 6.67 -10.09
N ARG A 62 -11.29 5.34 -9.95
CA ARG A 62 -10.48 4.44 -10.77
C ARG A 62 -11.27 3.87 -11.93
N SER A 63 -10.71 3.96 -13.13
CA SER A 63 -11.25 3.27 -14.30
C SER A 63 -10.75 1.82 -14.34
N VAL A 64 -11.69 0.88 -14.34
CA VAL A 64 -11.43 -0.56 -14.36
C VAL A 64 -12.14 -1.17 -15.56
N VAL A 65 -11.48 -2.11 -16.22
CA VAL A 65 -12.05 -2.84 -17.35
C VAL A 65 -12.62 -4.16 -16.85
N VAL A 66 -13.93 -4.35 -17.06
CA VAL A 66 -14.63 -5.60 -16.76
C VAL A 66 -14.76 -6.41 -18.05
N PRO A 67 -14.02 -7.53 -18.19
CA PRO A 67 -14.10 -8.37 -19.38
C PRO A 67 -15.45 -9.10 -19.43
N ASN A 68 -15.98 -9.33 -20.64
CA ASN A 68 -17.25 -10.05 -20.87
C ASN A 68 -18.42 -9.47 -20.05
N CYS A 69 -18.59 -8.14 -20.12
CA CYS A 69 -19.68 -7.44 -19.47
C CYS A 69 -20.79 -7.14 -20.49
N ASP A 70 -22.03 -7.47 -20.11
CA ASP A 70 -23.26 -7.19 -20.85
C ASP A 70 -24.09 -6.18 -20.04
N ALA A 71 -23.58 -4.95 -19.96
CA ALA A 71 -24.18 -3.85 -19.21
C ALA A 71 -24.04 -2.56 -20.01
N ASP A 72 -25.01 -1.66 -19.82
CA ASP A 72 -25.07 -0.38 -20.51
C ASP A 72 -24.42 0.75 -19.69
N VAL A 73 -24.14 1.88 -20.33
CA VAL A 73 -23.62 3.07 -19.65
C VAL A 73 -24.63 3.54 -18.59
N GLY A 74 -24.16 3.66 -17.34
CA GLY A 74 -24.98 3.99 -16.17
C GLY A 74 -25.33 2.79 -15.29
N ASP A 75 -25.10 1.56 -15.76
CA ASP A 75 -25.31 0.37 -14.95
C ASP A 75 -24.21 0.20 -13.90
N ILE A 76 -24.54 -0.52 -12.82
CA ILE A 76 -23.61 -0.85 -11.75
C ILE A 76 -23.23 -2.32 -11.89
N VAL A 77 -21.94 -2.59 -12.02
CA VAL A 77 -21.39 -3.95 -12.18
C VAL A 77 -20.34 -4.22 -11.12
N SER A 78 -20.25 -5.46 -10.63
CA SER A 78 -19.22 -5.85 -9.67
C SER A 78 -17.91 -6.14 -10.40
N ALA A 79 -16.85 -5.42 -10.05
CA ALA A 79 -15.53 -5.56 -10.66
C ALA A 79 -14.49 -5.95 -9.62
N THR A 80 -13.58 -6.84 -10.01
CA THR A 80 -12.45 -7.26 -9.19
C THR A 80 -11.14 -6.77 -9.81
N PHE A 81 -10.37 -5.98 -9.07
CA PHE A 81 -9.13 -5.36 -9.55
C PHE A 81 -8.10 -5.23 -8.43
N TYR A 82 -6.86 -4.91 -8.81
CA TYR A 82 -5.75 -4.76 -7.86
C TYR A 82 -5.51 -3.30 -7.52
N ILE A 83 -5.42 -3.00 -6.23
CA ILE A 83 -5.01 -1.70 -5.70
C ILE A 83 -3.89 -1.85 -4.67
N PRO A 84 -3.05 -0.82 -4.45
CA PRO A 84 -2.05 -0.85 -3.41
C PRO A 84 -2.69 -1.08 -2.03
N ALA A 85 -2.14 -1.99 -1.21
CA ALA A 85 -2.67 -2.28 0.12
C ALA A 85 -2.77 -1.05 1.03
N GLY A 86 -1.92 -0.03 0.79
CA GLY A 86 -1.95 1.24 1.53
C GLY A 86 -3.23 2.06 1.36
N GLU A 87 -4.02 1.79 0.33
CA GLU A 87 -5.29 2.49 0.09
C GLU A 87 -6.47 1.85 0.80
N VAL A 88 -6.34 0.57 1.16
CA VAL A 88 -7.40 -0.18 1.86
C VAL A 88 -7.22 -0.14 3.37
N ASN A 89 -5.98 -0.02 3.85
CA ASN A 89 -5.68 -0.15 5.28
C ASN A 89 -5.85 1.13 6.11
N GLY A 90 -6.29 2.24 5.51
CA GLY A 90 -6.54 3.52 6.18
C GLY A 90 -5.27 4.24 6.67
N TYR A 91 -4.08 3.73 6.37
CA TYR A 91 -2.81 4.32 6.84
C TYR A 91 -2.62 5.76 6.32
N LEU A 92 -2.91 5.99 5.04
CA LEU A 92 -2.78 7.32 4.43
C LEU A 92 -3.77 8.32 5.01
N GLU A 93 -5.02 7.92 5.24
CA GLU A 93 -6.05 8.78 5.85
C GLU A 93 -5.65 9.19 7.28
N GLU A 94 -5.13 8.26 8.08
CA GLU A 94 -4.66 8.56 9.43
C GLU A 94 -3.43 9.48 9.42
N LEU A 95 -2.51 9.31 8.47
CA LEU A 95 -1.37 10.22 8.29
C LEU A 95 -1.84 11.62 7.94
N GLU A 96 -2.75 11.75 6.98
CA GLU A 96 -3.32 13.03 6.56
C GLU A 96 -4.04 13.72 7.73
N ARG A 97 -4.87 12.97 8.48
CA ARG A 97 -5.55 13.47 9.68
C ARG A 97 -4.59 14.04 10.73
N ARG A 98 -3.39 13.46 10.86
CA ARG A 98 -2.36 13.93 11.79
C ARG A 98 -1.55 15.10 11.25
N GLN A 99 -1.24 15.09 9.95
CA GLN A 99 -0.37 16.09 9.33
C GLN A 99 -1.11 17.38 9.00
N ASN A 100 -2.37 17.32 8.51
CA ASN A 100 -3.11 18.51 8.10
C ASN A 100 -3.19 19.59 9.19
N PRO A 101 -3.49 19.28 10.47
CA PRO A 101 -3.49 20.29 11.53
C PRO A 101 -2.12 20.94 11.77
N MET A 102 -1.03 20.19 11.56
CA MET A 102 0.34 20.71 11.70
C MET A 102 0.69 21.63 10.53
N VAL A 103 0.32 21.22 9.31
CA VAL A 103 0.48 22.02 8.09
C VAL A 103 -0.32 23.30 8.19
N ASP A 104 -1.60 23.23 8.60
CA ASP A 104 -2.47 24.40 8.80
C ASP A 104 -1.91 25.37 9.85
N ALA A 105 -1.36 24.85 10.94
CA ALA A 105 -0.73 25.66 11.96
C ALA A 105 0.54 26.36 11.44
N TRP A 106 1.36 25.65 10.65
CA TRP A 106 2.52 26.21 10.00
C TRP A 106 2.13 27.30 8.99
N ASP A 107 1.13 27.04 8.14
CA ASP A 107 0.62 27.96 7.13
C ASP A 107 0.10 29.27 7.78
N ARG A 108 -0.63 29.16 8.89
CA ARG A 108 -1.06 30.34 9.67
C ARG A 108 0.13 31.16 10.18
N ASN A 109 1.17 30.48 10.67
CA ASN A 109 2.35 31.16 11.21
C ASN A 109 3.18 31.83 10.11
N VAL A 110 3.31 31.21 8.93
CA VAL A 110 4.08 31.77 7.80
C VAL A 110 3.33 32.90 7.10
N ARG A 111 2.01 32.80 6.94
CA ARG A 111 1.19 33.89 6.37
C ARG A 111 1.19 35.15 7.24
N GLY A 112 1.43 35.03 8.55
CA GLY A 112 1.63 36.16 9.46
C GLY A 112 3.00 36.83 9.33
N ILE A 113 3.96 36.18 8.68
CA ILE A 113 5.28 36.71 8.37
C ILE A 113 5.27 37.15 6.90
N SER A 114 4.45 38.16 6.57
CA SER A 114 4.62 38.84 5.29
C SER A 114 5.96 39.56 5.34
N PHE A 115 6.98 38.99 4.71
CA PHE A 115 8.12 39.77 4.25
C PHE A 115 7.60 40.66 3.13
N SER A 116 7.09 41.84 3.49
CA SER A 116 7.01 42.95 2.54
C SER A 116 8.43 43.23 2.04
N PRO A 117 8.64 43.39 0.73
CA PRO A 117 9.94 43.75 0.18
C PRO A 117 10.44 45.09 0.73
#